data_AF-A0A963M5P8-F1
#
_entry.id   AF-A0A963M5P8-F1
#
_cell.length_a   1.000
_cell.length_b   1.000
_cell.length_c   1.000
_cell.angle_alpha   90.00
_cell.angle_beta   90.00
_cell.angle_gamma   90.00
#
_symmetry.space_group_name_H-M   'P 1'
#
loop_
_entity.id
_entity.type
_entity.pdbx_description
1 polymer ?
#
loop_
_entity_poly.entity_id
_entity_poly.type
_entity_poly.pdbx_seq_one_letter_code
_entity_poly.pdbx_strand_id
1 'polypeptide(L)'
;MKWGTKYGPEYVNRLYGMVRRHLSGDFSFICLTDDATGVRPEVRCLPIPPLNLNLKPGQRDGAWKKLTTFEADLHGLRGTALFLDLDVVVVGNLDDFFTQPGEFLIIRDYPRFWRTGTRIIGNSSVYRFELGAHADVLANFRAHIEQAQRDHRNEQVYLSHFLHDQGKLGYWPAAWCPSFKYHCIPAWPSNWWREPFIPEGAR
;
A
#
# COMPACT_ATOMS: atom_id res chain seq x y z
N MET A 1 0.35 7.49 2.66
CA MET A 1 -0.19 8.18 3.86
C MET A 1 0.95 8.53 4.79
N LYS A 2 0.97 9.72 5.40
CA LYS A 2 1.96 10.15 6.40
C LYS A 2 1.26 10.32 7.74
N TRP A 3 1.72 9.69 8.82
CA TRP A 3 1.17 9.96 10.15
C TRP A 3 2.24 9.85 11.23
N GLY A 4 2.10 10.66 12.28
CA GLY A 4 3.09 10.78 13.32
C GLY A 4 4.44 11.26 12.77
N THR A 5 5.53 10.86 13.44
CA THR A 5 6.88 11.40 13.19
C THR A 5 7.83 10.41 12.52
N LYS A 6 7.38 9.17 12.24
CA LYS A 6 8.26 8.12 11.69
C LYS A 6 8.80 8.47 10.29
N TYR A 7 7.95 9.06 9.45
CA TYR A 7 8.30 9.47 8.09
C TYR A 7 8.08 10.98 7.95
N GLY A 8 9.13 11.72 7.64
CA GLY A 8 9.06 13.16 7.42
C GLY A 8 8.48 13.51 6.03
N PRO A 9 8.25 14.81 5.77
CA PRO A 9 7.70 15.28 4.49
C PRO A 9 8.59 14.93 3.29
N GLU A 10 9.90 14.72 3.49
CA GLU A 10 10.83 14.31 2.45
C GLU A 10 10.46 12.99 1.77
N TYR A 11 9.83 12.05 2.49
CA TYR A 11 9.36 10.80 1.89
C TYR A 11 8.23 11.06 0.89
N VAL A 12 7.26 11.90 1.27
CA VAL A 12 6.14 12.31 0.40
C VAL A 12 6.68 13.04 -0.84
N ASN A 13 7.61 13.98 -0.63
CA ASN A 13 8.17 14.79 -1.70
C ASN A 13 9.01 13.97 -2.69
N ARG A 14 9.80 13.00 -2.20
CA ARG A 14 10.55 12.06 -3.04
C ARG A 14 9.62 11.14 -3.81
N LEU A 15 8.60 10.60 -3.16
CA LEU A 15 7.62 9.72 -3.80
C LEU A 15 6.86 10.44 -4.91
N TYR A 16 6.40 11.68 -4.69
CA TYR A 16 5.82 12.51 -5.74
C TYR A 16 6.80 12.67 -6.91
N GLY A 17 8.07 12.99 -6.63
CA GLY A 17 9.09 13.16 -7.66
C GLY A 17 9.33 11.89 -8.48
N MET A 18 9.30 10.72 -7.84
CA MET A 18 9.41 9.43 -8.52
C MET A 18 8.18 9.15 -9.39
N VAL A 19 6.96 9.32 -8.86
CA VAL A 19 5.72 9.13 -9.62
C VAL A 19 5.64 10.08 -10.81
N ARG A 20 5.97 11.37 -10.64
CA ARG A 20 5.94 12.33 -11.75
C ARG A 20 6.88 11.95 -12.90
N ARG A 21 8.02 11.31 -12.62
CA ARG A 21 8.96 10.84 -13.65
C ARG A 21 8.46 9.59 -14.39
N HIS A 22 7.60 8.80 -13.76
CA HIS A 22 7.28 7.44 -14.22
C HIS A 22 5.80 7.21 -14.57
N LEU A 23 4.92 8.15 -14.25
CA LEU A 23 3.53 8.15 -14.64
C LEU A 23 3.32 9.20 -15.73
N SER A 24 2.73 8.79 -16.85
CA SER A 24 2.39 9.64 -17.98
C SER A 24 1.09 10.43 -17.71
N GLY A 25 0.95 11.59 -18.34
CA GLY A 25 -0.27 12.41 -18.24
C GLY A 25 -0.44 13.13 -16.90
N ASP A 26 -1.62 13.70 -16.69
CA ASP A 26 -1.94 14.42 -15.45
C ASP A 26 -2.47 13.47 -14.38
N PHE A 27 -2.10 13.73 -13.13
CA PHE A 27 -2.58 12.97 -11.98
C PHE A 27 -2.77 13.86 -10.76
N SER A 28 -3.68 13.44 -9.87
CA SER A 28 -3.81 14.03 -8.54
C SER A 28 -3.00 13.21 -7.54
N PHE A 29 -2.01 13.84 -6.90
CA PHE A 29 -1.24 13.17 -5.85
C PHE A 29 -1.77 13.57 -4.47
N ILE A 30 -2.37 12.61 -3.77
CA ILE A 30 -3.01 12.83 -2.47
C ILE A 30 -2.15 12.28 -1.35
N CYS A 31 -1.90 13.09 -0.33
CA CYS A 31 -1.29 12.63 0.92
C CYS A 31 -2.30 12.76 2.06
N LEU A 32 -2.85 11.63 2.53
CA LEU A 32 -3.58 11.63 3.81
C LEU A 32 -2.56 11.80 4.94
N THR A 33 -2.67 12.91 5.68
CA THR A 33 -1.71 13.31 6.72
C THR A 33 -2.33 14.02 7.90
N ASP A 34 -1.72 13.88 9.08
CA ASP A 34 -1.99 14.67 10.28
C ASP A 34 -1.18 15.97 10.33
N ASP A 35 -0.09 16.06 9.55
CA ASP A 35 0.76 17.23 9.45
C ASP A 35 1.27 17.40 8.00
N ALA A 36 0.94 18.55 7.39
CA ALA A 36 1.30 18.89 6.02
C ALA A 36 2.59 19.72 5.91
N THR A 37 3.23 20.05 7.03
CA THR A 37 4.40 20.93 7.06
C THR A 37 5.54 20.35 6.22
N GLY A 38 6.09 21.18 5.32
CA GLY A 38 7.20 20.79 4.44
C GLY A 38 6.80 19.90 3.27
N VAL A 39 5.54 19.51 3.13
CA VAL A 39 5.05 18.80 1.95
C VAL A 39 4.92 19.78 0.78
N ARG A 40 5.35 19.34 -0.40
CA ARG A 40 5.31 20.10 -1.65
C ARG A 40 3.90 20.58 -2.03
N PRO A 41 3.76 21.75 -2.69
CA PRO A 41 2.46 22.31 -3.06
C PRO A 41 1.72 21.49 -4.13
N GLU A 42 2.41 20.69 -4.94
CA GLU A 42 1.77 19.82 -5.93
C GLU A 42 1.07 18.61 -5.31
N VAL A 43 1.35 18.33 -4.03
CA VAL A 43 0.71 17.26 -3.28
C VAL A 43 -0.47 17.84 -2.51
N ARG A 44 -1.67 17.34 -2.81
CA ARG A 44 -2.87 17.71 -2.07
C ARG A 44 -2.90 16.93 -0.75
N CYS A 45 -2.61 17.64 0.34
CA CYS A 45 -2.73 17.10 1.70
C CYS A 45 -4.19 17.12 2.17
N LEU A 46 -4.66 15.99 2.69
CA LEU A 46 -6.00 15.84 3.25
C LEU A 46 -5.90 15.16 4.62
N PRO A 47 -6.81 15.42 5.57
CA PRO A 47 -6.75 14.78 6.87
C PRO A 47 -7.02 13.27 6.76
N ILE A 48 -6.36 12.49 7.61
CA ILE A 48 -6.61 11.04 7.71
C ILE A 48 -8.01 10.83 8.29
N PRO A 49 -8.91 10.06 7.64
CA PRO A 49 -10.21 9.77 8.21
C PRO A 49 -10.08 9.04 9.56
N PRO A 50 -10.97 9.31 10.52
CA PRO A 50 -10.85 8.74 11.86
C PRO A 50 -11.12 7.23 11.83
N LEU A 51 -10.15 6.41 12.25
CA LEU A 51 -10.38 4.97 12.43
C LEU A 51 -11.06 4.65 13.77
N ASN A 52 -11.01 5.56 14.74
CA ASN A 52 -11.43 5.36 16.13
C ASN A 52 -10.82 4.11 16.77
N LEU A 53 -9.54 3.86 16.46
CA LEU A 53 -8.79 2.73 17.01
C LEU A 53 -7.96 3.19 18.22
N ASN A 54 -8.27 2.64 19.39
CA ASN A 54 -7.51 2.89 20.62
C ASN A 54 -6.44 1.80 20.77
N LEU A 55 -5.20 2.12 20.40
CA LEU A 55 -4.06 1.24 20.62
C LEU A 55 -3.56 1.41 22.07
N LYS A 56 -3.38 0.30 22.78
CA LYS A 56 -2.75 0.32 24.11
C LYS A 56 -1.26 0.67 23.97
N PRO A 57 -0.63 1.30 24.98
CA PRO A 57 0.82 1.54 24.97
C PRO A 57 1.59 0.24 24.68
N GLY A 58 2.50 0.28 23.70
CA GLY A 58 3.28 -0.89 23.27
C GLY A 58 2.57 -1.86 22.32
N GLN A 59 1.28 -1.67 22.04
CA GLN A 59 0.57 -2.46 21.04
C GLN A 59 1.08 -2.13 19.64
N ARG A 60 1.26 -3.15 18.80
CA ARG A 60 1.62 -2.96 17.39
C ARG A 60 0.49 -2.23 16.66
N ASP A 61 0.84 -1.16 15.93
CA ASP A 61 -0.10 -0.38 15.11
C ASP A 61 -0.75 -1.21 13.99
N GLY A 62 -0.06 -2.25 13.50
CA GLY A 62 -0.61 -3.14 12.46
C GLY A 62 -0.96 -2.43 11.15
N ALA A 63 -0.58 -1.15 11.00
CA ALA A 63 -0.94 -0.26 9.90
C ALA A 63 -2.46 -0.18 9.63
N TRP A 64 -3.30 -0.42 10.64
CA TRP A 64 -4.77 -0.45 10.50
C TRP A 64 -5.35 0.84 9.92
N LYS A 65 -4.70 1.99 10.17
CA LYS A 65 -5.07 3.29 9.60
C LYS A 65 -5.16 3.27 8.07
N LYS A 66 -4.43 2.41 7.36
CA LYS A 66 -4.55 2.31 5.88
C LYS A 66 -5.96 1.94 5.42
N LEU A 67 -6.73 1.20 6.23
CA LEU A 67 -8.11 0.83 5.88
C LEU A 67 -9.02 2.05 5.71
N THR A 68 -8.65 3.21 6.28
CA THR A 68 -9.39 4.47 6.10
C THR A 68 -9.32 5.01 4.66
N THR A 69 -8.48 4.46 3.80
CA THR A 69 -8.50 4.77 2.36
C THR A 69 -9.75 4.20 1.66
N PHE A 70 -10.44 3.26 2.30
CA PHE A 70 -11.69 2.66 1.81
C PHE A 70 -12.94 3.36 2.35
N GLU A 71 -12.86 4.62 2.78
CA GLU A 71 -14.09 5.38 3.07
C GLU A 71 -15.02 5.43 1.85
N ALA A 72 -16.33 5.31 2.08
CA ALA A 72 -17.33 5.41 1.03
C ALA A 72 -17.23 6.74 0.27
N ASP A 73 -16.94 7.81 1.00
CA ASP A 73 -16.63 9.12 0.44
C ASP A 73 -15.31 9.64 1.01
N LEU A 74 -14.19 9.22 0.41
CA LEU A 74 -12.86 9.70 0.77
C LEU A 74 -12.66 11.14 0.26
N HIS A 75 -13.14 12.13 1.02
CA HIS A 75 -12.98 13.57 0.74
C HIS A 75 -13.51 14.00 -0.64
N GLY A 76 -14.58 13.38 -1.13
CA GLY A 76 -15.14 13.69 -2.45
C GLY A 76 -14.31 13.19 -3.63
N LEU A 77 -13.21 12.44 -3.39
CA LEU A 77 -12.37 11.90 -4.46
C LEU A 77 -13.11 10.80 -5.22
N ARG A 78 -12.91 10.74 -6.55
CA ARG A 78 -13.56 9.78 -7.45
C ARG A 78 -12.54 9.25 -8.46
N GLY A 79 -12.82 8.07 -9.02
CA GLY A 79 -11.96 7.41 -9.99
C GLY A 79 -11.05 6.35 -9.37
N THR A 80 -10.14 5.85 -10.20
CA THR A 80 -9.20 4.80 -9.84
C THR A 80 -8.02 5.36 -9.05
N ALA A 81 -7.76 4.80 -7.86
CA ALA A 81 -6.66 5.18 -7.00
C ALA A 81 -5.58 4.09 -6.95
N LEU A 82 -4.32 4.50 -7.10
CA LEU A 82 -3.14 3.69 -6.80
C LEU A 82 -2.56 4.15 -5.46
N PHE A 83 -2.65 3.31 -4.45
CA PHE A 83 -2.00 3.55 -3.17
C PHE A 83 -0.52 3.13 -3.23
N LEU A 84 0.33 3.97 -2.66
CA LEU A 84 1.76 3.74 -2.49
C LEU A 84 2.16 4.01 -1.03
N ASP A 85 2.86 3.06 -0.42
CA ASP A 85 3.56 3.30 0.84
C ASP A 85 4.68 4.34 0.66
N LEU A 86 5.07 5.00 1.75
CA LEU A 86 6.10 6.05 1.70
C LEU A 86 7.52 5.50 1.51
N ASP A 87 7.75 4.22 1.77
CA ASP A 87 9.05 3.55 1.70
C ASP A 87 9.22 2.66 0.46
N VAL A 88 8.45 2.93 -0.60
CA VAL A 88 8.65 2.32 -1.92
C VAL A 88 9.61 3.15 -2.77
N VAL A 89 10.26 2.51 -3.74
CA VAL A 89 11.06 3.17 -4.78
C VAL A 89 10.47 2.79 -6.13
N VAL A 90 10.00 3.79 -6.88
CA VAL A 90 9.50 3.61 -8.25
C VAL A 90 10.69 3.73 -9.19
N VAL A 91 10.85 2.73 -10.07
CA VAL A 91 12.01 2.56 -10.94
C VAL A 91 11.63 2.45 -12.42
N GLY A 92 10.34 2.27 -12.74
CA GLY A 92 9.83 2.08 -14.09
C GLY A 92 8.44 2.64 -14.28
N ASN A 93 7.89 2.46 -15.48
CA ASN A 93 6.62 3.06 -15.89
C ASN A 93 5.43 2.54 -15.05
N LEU A 94 4.61 3.47 -14.54
CA LEU A 94 3.44 3.22 -13.70
C LEU A 94 2.10 3.17 -14.45
N ASP A 95 2.06 3.50 -15.73
CA ASP A 95 0.81 3.60 -16.53
C ASP A 95 0.03 2.28 -16.50
N ASP A 96 0.75 1.15 -16.60
CA ASP A 96 0.16 -0.19 -16.60
C ASP A 96 -0.52 -0.54 -15.27
N PHE A 97 -0.16 0.11 -14.15
CA PHE A 97 -0.88 -0.07 -12.89
C PHE A 97 -2.32 0.42 -13.01
N PHE A 98 -2.61 1.41 -13.85
CA PHE A 98 -3.97 1.94 -14.02
C PHE A 98 -4.79 1.18 -15.07
N THR A 99 -4.16 0.39 -15.94
CA THR A 99 -4.83 -0.32 -17.04
C THR A 99 -4.95 -1.83 -16.84
N GLN A 100 -4.13 -2.44 -15.97
CA GLN A 100 -4.19 -3.87 -15.65
C GLN A 100 -5.62 -4.28 -15.21
N PRO A 101 -6.23 -5.35 -15.72
CA PRO A 101 -7.59 -5.74 -15.32
C PRO A 101 -7.67 -6.23 -13.87
N GLY A 102 -8.74 -5.86 -13.15
CA GLY A 102 -9.05 -6.32 -11.79
C GLY A 102 -9.73 -5.26 -10.92
N GLU A 103 -10.60 -5.67 -10.01
CA GLU A 103 -11.29 -4.75 -9.09
C GLU A 103 -10.36 -4.21 -8.00
N PHE A 104 -9.64 -5.11 -7.33
CA PHE A 104 -8.62 -4.79 -6.35
C PHE A 104 -7.31 -5.51 -6.68
N LEU A 105 -6.25 -4.78 -6.98
CA LEU A 105 -4.95 -5.36 -7.32
C LEU A 105 -3.92 -5.02 -6.25
N ILE A 106 -3.20 -6.02 -5.77
CA ILE A 106 -2.19 -5.87 -4.71
C ILE A 106 -0.94 -6.71 -5.01
N ILE A 107 0.19 -6.38 -4.40
CA ILE A 107 1.40 -7.21 -4.50
C ILE A 107 1.11 -8.57 -3.90
N ARG A 108 1.41 -9.67 -4.59
CA ARG A 108 1.34 -11.01 -3.97
C ARG A 108 2.47 -11.18 -2.96
N ASP A 109 2.17 -11.56 -1.72
CA ASP A 109 3.18 -11.73 -0.66
C ASP A 109 4.28 -12.72 -1.07
N TYR A 110 5.42 -12.72 -0.39
CA TYR A 110 6.61 -13.51 -0.74
C TYR A 110 6.57 -14.95 -0.23
N PRO A 111 6.99 -15.92 -1.05
CA PRO A 111 6.91 -17.33 -0.69
C PRO A 111 7.74 -17.57 0.57
N ARG A 112 7.12 -18.23 1.55
CA ARG A 112 7.79 -18.68 2.77
C ARG A 112 7.83 -20.18 2.72
N PHE A 113 9.02 -20.75 2.82
CA PHE A 113 9.24 -22.19 2.68
C PHE A 113 8.42 -23.02 3.69
N TRP A 114 7.99 -22.41 4.81
CA TRP A 114 7.18 -23.05 5.84
C TRP A 114 5.66 -22.82 5.71
N ARG A 115 5.19 -22.09 4.69
CA ARG A 115 3.76 -21.91 4.44
C ARG A 115 3.33 -22.76 3.25
N THR A 116 2.57 -23.81 3.54
CA THR A 116 1.91 -24.65 2.54
C THR A 116 0.51 -24.10 2.24
N GLY A 117 0.04 -24.20 0.99
CA GLY A 117 -1.31 -23.79 0.56
C GLY A 117 -1.38 -22.54 -0.32
N THR A 118 -2.62 -22.16 -0.67
CA THR A 118 -2.93 -21.03 -1.55
C THR A 118 -2.49 -19.70 -0.92
N ARG A 119 -1.75 -18.91 -1.68
CA ARG A 119 -1.10 -17.69 -1.20
C ARG A 119 -2.05 -16.50 -1.39
N ILE A 120 -2.99 -16.38 -0.44
CA ILE A 120 -4.05 -15.37 -0.48
C ILE A 120 -3.50 -13.98 -0.10
N ILE A 121 -2.56 -13.91 0.85
CA ILE A 121 -2.11 -12.64 1.41
C ILE A 121 -1.39 -11.77 0.37
N GLY A 122 -1.84 -10.53 0.23
CA GLY A 122 -1.16 -9.47 -0.48
C GLY A 122 -0.32 -8.59 0.45
N ASN A 123 0.70 -7.94 -0.11
CA ASN A 123 1.46 -6.86 0.52
C ASN A 123 0.85 -5.51 0.13
N SER A 124 0.43 -4.73 1.14
CA SER A 124 -0.33 -3.47 0.99
C SER A 124 0.55 -2.24 0.74
N SER A 125 1.80 -2.41 0.27
CA SER A 125 2.66 -1.29 -0.09
C SER A 125 2.33 -0.69 -1.44
N VAL A 126 1.77 -1.49 -2.36
CA VAL A 126 1.22 -1.02 -3.64
C VAL A 126 -0.09 -1.75 -3.92
N TYR A 127 -1.19 -1.01 -3.96
CA TYR A 127 -2.47 -1.58 -4.36
C TYR A 127 -3.34 -0.57 -5.11
N ARG A 128 -4.23 -1.07 -5.96
CA ARG A 128 -5.16 -0.26 -6.74
C ARG A 128 -6.59 -0.69 -6.47
N PHE A 129 -7.47 0.30 -6.42
CA PHE A 129 -8.90 0.16 -6.22
C PHE A 129 -9.66 1.34 -6.82
N GLU A 130 -10.97 1.17 -7.01
CA GLU A 130 -11.87 2.27 -7.33
C GLU A 130 -12.34 2.95 -6.03
N LEU A 131 -12.23 4.27 -5.96
CA LEU A 131 -12.59 5.04 -4.76
C LEU A 131 -14.08 4.81 -4.41
N GLY A 132 -14.34 4.40 -3.16
CA GLY A 132 -15.68 4.08 -2.65
C GLY A 132 -16.16 2.64 -2.91
N ALA A 133 -15.48 1.85 -3.75
CA ALA A 133 -15.95 0.51 -4.14
C ALA A 133 -15.83 -0.57 -3.04
N HIS A 134 -14.99 -0.34 -2.03
CA HIS A 134 -14.71 -1.29 -0.95
C HIS A 134 -15.02 -0.73 0.45
N ALA A 135 -16.03 0.14 0.55
CA ALA A 135 -16.46 0.73 1.81
C ALA A 135 -16.93 -0.28 2.86
N ASP A 136 -17.37 -1.43 2.39
CA ASP A 136 -17.73 -2.61 3.20
C ASP A 136 -16.54 -3.15 4.00
N VAL A 137 -15.31 -3.10 3.47
CA VAL A 137 -14.09 -3.49 4.21
C VAL A 137 -13.96 -2.66 5.48
N LEU A 138 -14.03 -1.33 5.34
CA LEU A 138 -13.85 -0.41 6.46
C LEU A 138 -15.03 -0.48 7.42
N ALA A 139 -16.26 -0.59 6.90
CA ALA A 139 -17.46 -0.75 7.72
C ALA A 139 -17.41 -2.03 8.56
N ASN A 140 -17.02 -3.16 7.95
CA ASN A 140 -16.87 -4.42 8.66
C ASN A 140 -15.77 -4.35 9.72
N PHE A 141 -14.61 -3.76 9.38
CA PHE A 141 -13.51 -3.59 10.31
C PHE A 141 -13.94 -2.76 11.53
N ARG A 142 -14.61 -1.62 11.31
CA ARG A 142 -15.12 -0.75 12.39
C ARG A 142 -16.11 -1.47 13.31
N ALA A 143 -16.97 -2.32 12.75
CA ALA A 143 -17.91 -3.11 13.53
C ALA A 143 -17.25 -4.25 14.34
N HIS A 144 -16.06 -4.71 13.93
CA HIS A 144 -15.41 -5.90 14.49
C HIS A 144 -13.92 -5.68 14.85
N ILE A 145 -13.54 -4.46 15.26
CA ILE A 145 -12.13 -4.07 15.47
C ILE A 145 -11.38 -5.07 16.36
N GLU A 146 -11.94 -5.41 17.52
CA GLU A 146 -11.27 -6.30 18.48
C GLU A 146 -11.07 -7.71 17.92
N GLN A 147 -12.05 -8.22 17.17
CA GLN A 147 -11.95 -9.50 16.51
C GLN A 147 -10.90 -9.46 15.39
N ALA A 148 -10.94 -8.43 14.55
CA ALA A 148 -9.98 -8.27 13.46
C ALA A 148 -8.53 -8.18 13.98
N GLN A 149 -8.30 -7.49 15.10
CA GLN A 149 -6.97 -7.40 15.72
C GLN A 149 -6.51 -8.70 16.38
N ARG A 150 -7.44 -9.56 16.84
CA ARG A 150 -7.11 -10.88 17.39
C ARG A 150 -6.80 -11.89 16.29
N ASP A 151 -7.62 -11.90 15.24
CA ASP A 151 -7.60 -12.93 14.21
C ASP A 151 -6.53 -12.62 13.13
N HIS A 152 -6.19 -11.34 12.95
CA HIS A 152 -5.23 -10.90 11.95
C HIS A 152 -4.12 -10.04 12.55
N ARG A 153 -2.89 -10.34 12.13
CA ARG A 153 -1.69 -9.65 12.62
C ARG A 153 -1.62 -8.18 12.19
N ASN A 154 -2.17 -7.84 11.03
CA ASN A 154 -2.11 -6.53 10.41
C ASN A 154 -3.22 -6.35 9.38
N GLU A 155 -3.34 -5.12 8.90
CA GLU A 155 -4.34 -4.67 7.94
C GLU A 155 -4.32 -5.45 6.63
N GLN A 156 -3.14 -5.76 6.09
CA GLN A 156 -3.01 -6.44 4.79
C GLN A 156 -3.55 -7.88 4.84
N VAL A 157 -3.41 -8.56 5.99
CA VAL A 157 -3.94 -9.93 6.15
C VAL A 157 -5.46 -9.89 6.19
N TYR A 158 -6.03 -9.00 7.01
CA TYR A 158 -7.48 -8.78 7.08
C TYR A 158 -8.07 -8.42 5.71
N LEU A 159 -7.49 -7.39 5.06
CA LEU A 159 -7.91 -6.90 3.76
C LEU A 159 -7.87 -7.99 2.68
N SER A 160 -6.80 -8.79 2.65
CA SER A 160 -6.66 -9.86 1.65
C SER A 160 -7.73 -10.93 1.84
N HIS A 161 -7.99 -11.39 3.07
CA HIS A 161 -9.04 -12.37 3.32
C HIS A 161 -10.41 -11.82 2.96
N PHE A 162 -10.74 -10.62 3.44
CA PHE A 162 -12.03 -10.00 3.19
C PHE A 162 -12.35 -9.83 1.70
N LEU A 163 -11.39 -9.38 0.90
CA LEU A 163 -11.57 -9.21 -0.55
C LEU A 163 -11.49 -10.52 -1.33
N HIS A 164 -10.72 -11.50 -0.84
CA HIS A 164 -10.64 -12.83 -1.43
C HIS A 164 -11.97 -13.56 -1.31
N ASP A 165 -12.62 -13.49 -0.14
CA ASP A 165 -13.91 -14.14 0.12
C ASP A 165 -15.03 -13.57 -0.78
N GLN A 166 -14.85 -12.36 -1.31
CA GLN A 166 -15.75 -11.73 -2.28
C GLN A 166 -15.37 -12.01 -3.74
N GLY A 167 -14.25 -12.69 -4.00
CA GLY A 167 -13.72 -12.91 -5.35
C GLY A 167 -13.12 -11.66 -6.02
N LYS A 168 -12.90 -10.56 -5.27
CA LYS A 168 -12.44 -9.27 -5.81
C LYS A 168 -10.92 -9.09 -5.78
N LEU A 169 -10.21 -9.95 -5.04
CA LEU A 169 -8.77 -9.87 -4.87
C LEU A 169 -8.01 -10.41 -6.09
N GLY A 170 -7.36 -9.51 -6.82
CA GLY A 170 -6.35 -9.83 -7.84
C GLY A 170 -4.94 -9.42 -7.40
N TYR A 171 -3.95 -9.79 -8.20
CA TYR A 171 -2.54 -9.52 -7.91
C TYR A 171 -1.83 -8.90 -9.10
N TRP A 172 -0.84 -8.05 -8.82
CA TRP A 172 0.07 -7.55 -9.84
C TRP A 172 0.87 -8.70 -10.49
N PRO A 173 1.30 -8.54 -11.76
CA PRO A 173 2.34 -9.38 -12.33
C PRO A 173 3.56 -9.44 -11.40
N ALA A 174 4.11 -10.64 -11.20
CA ALA A 174 5.11 -10.88 -10.15
C ALA A 174 6.39 -10.03 -10.29
N ALA A 175 6.72 -9.60 -11.52
CA ALA A 175 7.91 -8.81 -11.79
C ALA A 175 7.78 -7.33 -11.41
N TRP A 176 6.56 -6.78 -11.31
CA TRP A 176 6.37 -5.33 -11.20
C TRP A 176 6.83 -4.77 -9.85
N CYS A 177 6.49 -5.46 -8.76
CA CYS A 177 6.77 -4.98 -7.41
C CYS A 177 7.70 -5.95 -6.65
N PRO A 178 8.98 -6.06 -7.05
CA PRO A 178 9.91 -6.94 -6.37
C PRO A 178 10.27 -6.40 -4.97
N SER A 179 10.45 -7.30 -4.01
CA SER A 179 11.00 -6.90 -2.71
C SER A 179 12.46 -6.53 -2.85
N PHE A 180 12.83 -5.37 -2.31
CA PHE A 180 14.22 -5.00 -2.10
C PHE A 180 15.01 -6.11 -1.40
N LYS A 181 14.48 -6.66 -0.30
CA LYS A 181 15.15 -7.68 0.50
C LYS A 181 15.34 -9.01 -0.21
N TYR A 182 14.35 -9.44 -1.00
CA TYR A 182 14.32 -10.79 -1.56
C TYR A 182 14.78 -10.88 -3.01
N HIS A 183 14.71 -9.79 -3.77
CA HIS A 183 15.02 -9.80 -5.21
C HIS A 183 16.15 -8.84 -5.59
N CYS A 184 16.30 -7.72 -4.88
CA CYS A 184 17.34 -6.75 -5.20
C CYS A 184 18.67 -7.07 -4.52
N ILE A 185 18.65 -7.53 -3.26
CA ILE A 185 19.86 -7.89 -2.53
C ILE A 185 20.41 -9.23 -3.06
N PRO A 186 21.69 -9.29 -3.50
CA PRO A 186 22.30 -10.53 -3.95
C PRO A 186 22.28 -11.63 -2.87
N ALA A 187 22.32 -12.90 -3.27
CA ALA A 187 22.36 -13.99 -2.31
C ALA A 187 23.66 -14.00 -1.50
N TRP A 188 23.61 -14.45 -0.25
CA TRP A 188 24.82 -14.70 0.54
C TRP A 188 25.69 -15.78 -0.15
N PRO A 189 27.02 -15.61 -0.22
CA PRO A 189 27.82 -14.52 0.34
C PRO A 189 28.04 -13.32 -0.59
N SER A 190 27.51 -13.34 -1.81
CA SER A 190 27.79 -12.31 -2.82
C SER A 190 27.32 -10.89 -2.44
N ASN A 191 26.35 -10.76 -1.53
CA ASN A 191 25.91 -9.46 -1.00
C ASN A 191 26.98 -8.68 -0.22
N TRP A 192 28.13 -9.27 0.08
CA TRP A 192 29.26 -8.56 0.68
C TRP A 192 30.05 -7.72 -0.32
N TRP A 193 29.99 -8.03 -1.62
CA TRP A 193 30.78 -7.35 -2.67
C TRP A 193 29.98 -7.02 -3.92
N ARG A 194 28.70 -7.39 -3.98
CA ARG A 194 27.79 -6.98 -5.05
C ARG A 194 26.72 -6.06 -4.48
N GLU A 195 26.51 -4.95 -5.15
CA GLU A 195 25.47 -3.99 -4.81
C GLU A 195 24.07 -4.55 -5.13
N PRO A 196 23.04 -4.08 -4.42
CA PRO A 196 21.66 -4.34 -4.83
C PRO A 196 21.39 -3.83 -6.25
N PHE A 197 20.61 -4.58 -7.01
CA PHE A 197 20.25 -4.24 -8.38
C PHE A 197 18.73 -4.14 -8.56
N ILE A 198 18.30 -3.54 -9.67
CA ILE A 198 16.89 -3.45 -10.05
C ILE A 198 16.56 -4.70 -10.90
N PRO A 199 15.66 -5.59 -10.44
CA PRO A 199 15.27 -6.76 -11.23
C PRO A 199 14.57 -6.38 -12.53
N GLU A 200 14.70 -7.24 -13.55
CA GLU A 200 14.02 -7.04 -14.82
C GLU A 200 12.49 -7.00 -14.63
N GLY A 201 11.84 -6.02 -15.27
CA GLY A 201 10.39 -5.81 -15.19
C GLY A 201 9.90 -5.09 -13.94
N ALA A 202 10.79 -4.71 -13.01
CA ALA A 202 10.47 -3.86 -11.88
C ALA A 202 9.97 -2.48 -12.35
N ARG A 203 8.93 -1.97 -11.68
CA ARG A 203 8.28 -0.70 -12.00
C ARG A 203 8.09 0.13 -10.74
#